data_AF-A0A2K3L6K5-F1
#
_entry.id   AF-A0A2K3L6K5-F1
#
_cell.length_a   1.000
_cell.length_b   1.000
_cell.length_c   1.000
_cell.angle_alpha   90.00
_cell.angle_beta   90.00
_cell.angle_gamma   90.00
#
_symmetry.space_group_name_H-M   'P 1'
#
loop_
_entity.id
_entity.type
_entity.pdbx_description
1 polymer ?
#
loop_
_entity_poly.entity_id
_entity_poly.type
_entity_poly.pdbx_seq_one_letter_code
_entity_poly.pdbx_strand_id
1 'polypeptide(L)'
;YIGDMRKARIAAVSPLLEHALKDRNEVHRYLAVCVVKHMTLQAVGLGVEDVLIRLLNHFWPNILENHSHLFMKVLMEAIEAMTIALGPHVIFNYCLQGLMHPARRVRNVYWLIYHSLHDGHQDALVPLYPCSVDDVSFVTFERPELQMFI
;
A
#
# COMPACT_ATOMS: atom_id res chain seq x y z
N TYR A 1 -22.17 -17.68 4.47
CA TYR A 1 -23.07 -17.61 3.30
C TYR A 1 -22.85 -16.38 2.44
N ILE A 2 -23.17 -15.14 2.88
CA ILE A 2 -22.96 -13.93 2.04
C ILE A 2 -21.46 -13.60 1.87
N GLY A 3 -20.65 -13.80 2.91
CA GLY A 3 -19.20 -13.60 2.86
C GLY A 3 -18.51 -14.51 1.83
N ASP A 4 -18.89 -15.78 1.78
CA ASP A 4 -18.33 -16.78 0.85
C ASP A 4 -18.62 -16.43 -0.61
N MET A 5 -19.82 -15.92 -0.90
CA MET A 5 -20.18 -15.43 -2.23
C MET A 5 -19.36 -14.20 -2.65
N ARG A 6 -19.09 -13.28 -1.72
CA ARG A 6 -18.25 -12.09 -1.99
C ARG A 6 -16.80 -12.50 -2.24
N LYS A 7 -16.27 -13.42 -1.44
CA LYS A 7 -14.93 -14.00 -1.63
C LYS A 7 -14.77 -14.64 -3.00
N ALA A 8 -15.73 -15.46 -3.43
CA ALA A 8 -15.72 -16.08 -4.76
C ALA A 8 -15.75 -15.02 -5.89
N ARG A 9 -16.53 -13.95 -5.73
CA ARG A 9 -16.60 -12.87 -6.73
C ARG A 9 -15.28 -12.11 -6.86
N ILE A 10 -14.65 -11.76 -5.74
CA ILE A 10 -13.35 -11.08 -5.73
C ILE A 10 -12.30 -11.95 -6.46
N ALA A 11 -12.26 -13.25 -6.12
CA ALA A 11 -11.36 -14.19 -6.77
C ALA A 11 -11.62 -14.31 -8.29
N ALA A 12 -12.87 -14.31 -8.73
CA ALA A 12 -13.24 -14.40 -10.14
C ALA A 12 -12.88 -13.13 -10.95
N VAL A 13 -12.94 -11.95 -10.32
CA VAL A 13 -12.67 -10.67 -10.98
C VAL A 13 -11.18 -10.30 -10.98
N SER A 14 -10.38 -10.86 -10.06
CA SER A 14 -8.94 -10.55 -9.95
C SER A 14 -8.16 -10.66 -11.26
N PRO A 15 -8.28 -11.73 -12.08
CA PRO A 15 -7.50 -11.86 -13.30
C PRO A 15 -7.80 -10.75 -14.34
N LEU A 16 -9.05 -10.30 -14.40
CA LEU A 16 -9.46 -9.19 -15.28
C LEU A 16 -8.79 -7.88 -14.84
N LEU A 17 -8.78 -7.61 -13.53
CA LEU A 17 -8.15 -6.41 -12.97
C LEU A 17 -6.62 -6.45 -13.11
N GLU A 18 -6.00 -7.61 -12.91
CA GLU A 18 -4.56 -7.80 -13.13
C GLU A 18 -4.16 -7.47 -14.57
N HIS A 19 -4.99 -7.86 -15.55
CA HIS A 19 -4.76 -7.51 -16.95
C HIS A 19 -4.97 -6.01 -17.20
N ALA A 20 -6.06 -5.43 -16.68
CA ALA A 20 -6.38 -4.02 -16.87
C ALA A 20 -5.35 -3.06 -16.24
N LEU A 21 -4.77 -3.43 -15.09
CA LEU A 21 -3.69 -2.67 -14.43
C LEU A 21 -2.37 -2.67 -15.21
N LYS A 22 -2.15 -3.67 -16.07
CA LYS A 22 -0.97 -3.79 -16.95
C LYS A 22 -1.17 -3.16 -18.32
N ASP A 23 -2.37 -2.68 -18.62
CA ASP A 23 -2.69 -2.17 -19.95
C ASP A 23 -1.87 -0.91 -20.26
N ARG A 24 -1.54 -0.70 -21.53
CA ARG A 24 -0.90 0.54 -22.00
C ARG A 24 -1.85 1.73 -21.91
N ASN A 25 -3.15 1.51 -22.04
CA ASN A 25 -4.15 2.56 -21.96
C ASN A 25 -4.34 3.03 -20.51
N GLU A 26 -4.06 4.31 -20.26
CA GLU A 26 -4.24 4.92 -18.93
C GLU A 26 -5.69 4.86 -18.43
N VAL A 27 -6.68 4.89 -19.33
CA VAL A 27 -8.10 4.83 -18.96
C VAL A 27 -8.44 3.46 -18.36
N HIS A 28 -7.86 2.39 -18.90
CA HIS A 28 -8.07 1.04 -18.37
C HIS A 28 -7.45 0.91 -16.98
N ARG A 29 -6.23 1.43 -16.79
CA ARG A 29 -5.58 1.45 -15.47
C ARG A 29 -6.37 2.29 -14.47
N TYR A 30 -6.83 3.48 -14.86
CA TYR A 30 -7.66 4.34 -14.02
C TYR A 30 -8.94 3.63 -13.55
N LEU A 31 -9.69 3.03 -14.48
CA LEU A 31 -10.92 2.32 -14.15
C LEU A 31 -10.63 1.09 -13.28
N ALA A 32 -9.56 0.36 -13.56
CA ALA A 32 -9.14 -0.78 -12.74
C ALA A 32 -8.83 -0.34 -11.30
N VAL A 33 -8.12 0.78 -11.11
CA VAL A 33 -7.82 1.35 -9.79
C VAL A 33 -9.11 1.76 -9.05
N CYS A 34 -10.06 2.40 -9.73
CA CYS A 34 -11.37 2.72 -9.14
C CYS A 34 -12.10 1.46 -8.65
N VAL A 35 -12.11 0.40 -9.45
CA VAL A 35 -12.73 -0.87 -9.07
C VAL A 35 -12.00 -1.52 -7.91
N VAL A 36 -10.66 -1.52 -7.94
CA VAL A 36 -9.82 -2.03 -6.86
C VAL A 36 -10.14 -1.34 -5.54
N LYS A 37 -10.25 -0.01 -5.51
CA LYS A 37 -10.65 0.76 -4.30
C LYS A 37 -11.97 0.26 -3.71
N HIS A 38 -13.02 0.15 -4.52
CA HIS A 38 -14.33 -0.26 -4.01
C HIS A 38 -14.35 -1.75 -3.62
N MET A 39 -13.59 -2.58 -4.32
CA MET A 39 -13.48 -4.00 -4.04
C MET A 39 -12.71 -4.26 -2.75
N THR A 40 -11.61 -3.55 -2.48
CA THR A 40 -10.80 -3.71 -1.26
C THR A 40 -11.59 -3.34 -0.01
N LEU A 41 -12.35 -2.24 -0.04
CA LEU A 41 -13.24 -1.87 1.07
C LEU A 41 -14.31 -2.93 1.35
N GLN A 42 -14.79 -3.63 0.32
CA GLN A 42 -15.75 -4.74 0.48
C GLN A 42 -15.08 -6.05 0.93
N ALA A 43 -13.75 -6.14 0.83
CA ALA A 43 -12.96 -7.32 1.12
C ALA A 43 -12.45 -7.39 2.58
N VAL A 44 -12.58 -6.30 3.34
CA VAL A 44 -12.12 -6.20 4.73
C VAL A 44 -12.72 -7.33 5.58
N GLY A 45 -11.86 -8.11 6.24
CA GLY A 45 -12.26 -9.22 7.11
C GLY A 45 -12.76 -10.49 6.40
N LEU A 46 -12.66 -10.59 5.06
CA LEU A 46 -13.05 -11.80 4.32
C LEU A 46 -11.93 -12.85 4.16
N GLY A 47 -10.72 -12.55 4.64
CA GLY A 47 -9.55 -13.44 4.49
C GLY A 47 -9.19 -13.69 3.02
N VAL A 48 -9.12 -12.61 2.24
CA VAL A 48 -8.72 -12.60 0.81
C VAL A 48 -7.43 -11.82 0.58
N GLU A 49 -6.62 -11.69 1.62
CA GLU A 49 -5.38 -10.89 1.65
C GLU A 49 -4.43 -11.30 0.52
N ASP A 50 -4.28 -12.59 0.23
CA ASP A 50 -3.44 -13.09 -0.87
C ASP A 50 -3.80 -12.49 -2.23
N VAL A 51 -5.10 -12.34 -2.51
CA VAL A 51 -5.60 -11.76 -3.77
C VAL A 51 -5.33 -10.27 -3.80
N LEU A 52 -5.54 -9.58 -2.68
CA LEU A 52 -5.29 -8.15 -2.57
C LEU A 52 -3.79 -7.83 -2.68
N ILE A 53 -2.91 -8.63 -2.09
CA ILE A 53 -1.44 -8.50 -2.23
C ILE A 53 -1.02 -8.72 -3.68
N ARG A 54 -1.60 -9.70 -4.37
CA ARG A 54 -1.33 -9.92 -5.79
C ARG A 54 -1.72 -8.70 -6.63
N LEU A 55 -2.89 -8.13 -6.39
CA LEU A 55 -3.32 -6.90 -7.04
C LEU A 55 -2.43 -5.71 -6.68
N LEU A 56 -2.01 -5.60 -5.41
CA LEU A 56 -1.10 -4.57 -4.94
C LEU A 56 0.22 -4.61 -5.71
N ASN A 57 0.78 -5.80 -5.97
CA ASN A 57 2.00 -5.95 -6.77
C ASN A 57 1.87 -5.41 -8.21
N HIS A 58 0.68 -5.48 -8.79
CA HIS A 58 0.39 -4.97 -10.15
C HIS A 58 0.04 -3.48 -10.13
N PHE A 59 -0.55 -3.03 -9.02
CA PHE A 59 -0.93 -1.66 -8.77
C PHE A 59 0.29 -0.78 -8.47
N TRP A 60 1.22 -1.24 -7.64
CA TRP A 60 2.32 -0.45 -7.09
C TRP A 60 3.20 0.27 -8.14
N PRO A 61 3.54 -0.33 -9.29
CA PRO A 61 4.31 0.37 -10.34
C PRO A 61 3.63 1.65 -10.87
N ASN A 62 2.30 1.72 -10.84
CA ASN A 62 1.54 2.86 -11.36
C ASN A 62 1.74 4.15 -10.56
N ILE A 63 2.19 4.08 -9.30
CA ILE A 63 2.36 5.27 -8.46
C ILE A 63 3.43 6.23 -8.99
N LEU A 64 4.39 5.72 -9.79
CA LEU A 64 5.51 6.50 -10.31
C LEU A 64 5.26 7.03 -11.73
N GLU A 65 4.19 6.59 -12.39
CA GLU A 65 3.85 7.07 -13.71
C GLU A 65 3.39 8.54 -13.65
N ASN A 66 3.68 9.28 -14.73
CA ASN A 66 3.23 10.68 -14.84
C ASN A 66 1.76 10.70 -15.23
N HIS A 67 0.87 10.66 -14.23
CA HIS A 67 -0.56 10.76 -14.45
C HIS A 67 -1.10 12.17 -14.24
N SER A 68 -2.34 12.39 -14.68
CA SER A 68 -3.11 13.57 -14.30
C SER A 68 -3.33 13.62 -12.77
N HIS A 69 -3.54 14.81 -12.23
CA HIS A 69 -3.80 15.00 -10.80
C HIS A 69 -5.00 14.15 -10.30
N LEU A 70 -6.02 13.98 -11.14
CA LEU A 70 -7.19 13.16 -10.82
C LEU A 70 -6.81 11.69 -10.60
N PHE A 71 -5.99 11.13 -11.49
CA PHE A 71 -5.55 9.74 -11.37
C PHE A 71 -4.75 9.55 -10.08
N MET A 72 -3.82 10.47 -9.78
CA MET A 72 -3.02 10.40 -8.55
C MET A 72 -3.91 10.40 -7.30
N LYS A 73 -4.98 11.20 -7.28
CA LYS A 73 -5.95 11.17 -6.18
C LYS A 73 -6.59 9.79 -6.00
N VAL A 74 -7.05 9.15 -7.10
CA VAL A 74 -7.67 7.82 -7.02
C VAL A 74 -6.65 6.75 -6.59
N LEU A 75 -5.39 6.84 -7.03
CA LEU A 75 -4.32 5.97 -6.55
C LEU A 75 -4.16 6.09 -5.03
N MET A 76 -4.11 7.30 -4.49
CA MET A 76 -3.98 7.51 -3.04
C MET A 76 -5.19 6.95 -2.28
N GLU A 77 -6.41 7.20 -2.74
CA GLU A 77 -7.63 6.62 -2.15
C GLU A 77 -7.63 5.08 -2.19
N ALA A 78 -7.10 4.48 -3.26
CA ALA A 78 -6.98 3.04 -3.39
C ALA A 78 -5.92 2.46 -2.43
N ILE A 79 -4.81 3.17 -2.21
CA ILE A 79 -3.79 2.80 -1.22
C ILE A 79 -4.38 2.85 0.19
N GLU A 80 -5.13 3.89 0.54
CA GLU A 80 -5.82 3.98 1.84
C GLU A 80 -6.78 2.81 2.05
N ALA A 81 -7.56 2.45 1.02
CA ALA A 81 -8.44 1.28 1.08
C ALA A 81 -7.67 -0.04 1.24
N MET A 82 -6.50 -0.18 0.59
CA MET A 82 -5.61 -1.32 0.77
C MET A 82 -5.02 -1.37 2.18
N THR A 83 -4.64 -0.22 2.76
CA THR A 83 -4.16 -0.12 4.15
C THR A 83 -5.19 -0.63 5.15
N ILE A 84 -6.48 -0.32 4.94
CA ILE A 84 -7.55 -0.80 5.83
C ILE A 84 -7.75 -2.31 5.67
N ALA A 85 -7.66 -2.85 4.45
CA ALA A 85 -7.92 -4.26 4.18
C ALA A 85 -6.76 -5.19 4.53
N LEU A 86 -5.52 -4.77 4.28
CA LEU A 86 -4.29 -5.56 4.50
C LEU A 86 -3.58 -5.19 5.82
N GLY A 87 -3.86 -4.01 6.35
CA GLY A 87 -3.12 -3.42 7.46
C GLY A 87 -1.95 -2.53 7.02
N PRO A 88 -1.52 -1.60 7.90
CA PRO A 88 -0.46 -0.64 7.60
C PRO A 88 0.91 -1.28 7.41
N HIS A 89 1.15 -2.46 7.98
CA HIS A 89 2.41 -3.19 7.88
C HIS A 89 2.77 -3.58 6.44
N VAL A 90 1.80 -4.06 5.65
CA VAL A 90 2.04 -4.42 4.26
C VAL A 90 2.44 -3.17 3.49
N ILE A 91 1.64 -2.11 3.55
CA ILE A 91 1.89 -0.88 2.78
C ILE A 91 3.19 -0.20 3.20
N PHE A 92 3.50 -0.17 4.50
CA PHE A 92 4.75 0.40 5.02
C PHE A 92 5.98 -0.31 4.44
N ASN A 93 5.96 -1.64 4.33
CA ASN A 93 7.07 -2.42 3.77
C ASN A 93 7.35 -2.10 2.30
N TYR A 94 6.31 -1.81 1.50
CA TYR A 94 6.51 -1.32 0.13
C TYR A 94 7.02 0.12 0.13
N CYS A 95 6.50 0.96 1.03
CA CYS A 95 6.87 2.37 1.14
C CYS A 95 8.33 2.60 1.53
N LEU A 96 8.87 1.75 2.43
CA LEU A 96 10.21 1.93 3.00
C LEU A 96 11.31 2.06 1.95
N GLN A 97 11.19 1.32 0.84
CA GLN A 97 12.17 1.30 -0.25
C GLN A 97 12.33 2.66 -0.96
N GLY A 98 11.26 3.46 -1.01
CA GLY A 98 11.25 4.74 -1.73
C GLY A 98 11.47 5.98 -0.86
N LEU A 99 11.38 5.87 0.47
CA LEU A 99 11.47 7.03 1.39
C LEU A 99 12.82 7.74 1.32
N MET A 100 13.91 6.97 1.25
CA MET A 100 15.29 7.47 1.21
C MET A 100 15.92 7.40 -0.19
N HIS A 101 15.11 7.22 -1.22
CA HIS A 101 15.60 7.07 -2.60
C HIS A 101 16.32 8.36 -3.09
N PRO A 102 17.46 8.28 -3.79
CA PRO A 102 18.20 9.48 -4.19
C PRO A 102 17.39 10.41 -5.13
N ALA A 103 16.61 9.82 -6.04
CA ALA A 103 15.78 10.57 -6.98
C ALA A 103 14.61 11.29 -6.28
N ARG A 104 14.55 12.63 -6.43
CA ARG A 104 13.50 13.49 -5.85
C ARG A 104 12.09 13.08 -6.30
N ARG A 105 11.92 12.72 -7.57
CA ARG A 105 10.60 12.31 -8.12
C ARG A 105 10.03 11.10 -7.37
N VAL A 106 10.87 10.11 -7.08
CA VAL A 106 10.46 8.91 -6.34
C VAL A 106 10.11 9.30 -4.90
N ARG A 107 11.01 10.01 -4.21
CA ARG A 107 10.78 10.43 -2.83
C ARG A 107 9.49 11.21 -2.64
N ASN A 108 9.17 12.16 -3.52
CA ASN A 108 7.96 12.97 -3.39
C ASN A 108 6.68 12.10 -3.32
N VAL A 109 6.60 11.05 -4.14
CA VAL A 109 5.44 10.14 -4.15
C VAL A 109 5.42 9.27 -2.90
N TYR A 110 6.56 8.69 -2.53
CA TYR A 110 6.65 7.83 -1.35
C TYR A 110 6.42 8.57 -0.04
N TRP A 111 6.92 9.80 0.09
CA TRP A 111 6.63 10.66 1.24
C TRP A 111 5.15 11.01 1.32
N LEU A 112 4.47 11.25 0.19
CA LEU A 112 3.03 11.47 0.19
C LEU A 112 2.25 10.25 0.72
N ILE A 113 2.63 9.04 0.29
CA ILE A 113 2.05 7.78 0.78
C ILE A 113 2.34 7.60 2.27
N TYR A 114 3.57 7.85 2.70
CA TYR A 114 3.95 7.78 4.09
C TYR A 114 3.17 8.77 4.97
N HIS A 115 2.94 10.01 4.51
CA HIS A 115 2.13 10.98 5.25
C HIS A 115 0.69 10.49 5.45
N SER A 116 0.03 10.01 4.39
CA SER A 116 -1.32 9.43 4.52
C SER A 116 -1.34 8.23 5.49
N LEU A 117 -0.34 7.36 5.42
CA LEU A 117 -0.22 6.20 6.31
C LEU A 117 0.00 6.61 7.77
N HIS A 118 0.90 7.57 8.00
CA HIS A 118 1.20 8.11 9.30
C HIS A 118 -0.04 8.75 9.90
N ASP A 119 -0.73 9.62 9.18
CA ASP A 119 -1.92 10.31 9.69
C ASP A 119 -3.05 9.34 10.06
N GLY A 120 -3.20 8.22 9.35
CA GLY A 120 -4.23 7.22 9.64
C GLY A 120 -3.86 6.20 10.73
N HIS A 121 -2.57 5.87 10.91
CA HIS A 121 -2.16 4.68 11.68
C HIS A 121 -0.86 4.88 12.50
N GLN A 122 -0.70 6.03 13.15
CA GLN A 122 0.52 6.38 13.92
C GLN A 122 0.96 5.27 14.89
N ASP A 123 0.04 4.81 15.74
CA ASP A 123 0.34 3.83 16.78
C ASP A 123 0.74 2.47 16.20
N ALA A 124 0.09 2.07 15.10
CA ALA A 124 0.37 0.79 14.44
C ALA A 124 1.71 0.77 13.71
N LEU A 125 2.31 1.94 13.41
CA LEU A 125 3.63 2.04 12.78
C LEU A 125 4.79 1.86 13.76
N VAL A 126 4.60 2.12 15.04
CA VAL A 126 5.65 2.00 16.08
C VAL A 126 6.42 0.67 16.01
N PRO A 127 5.77 -0.52 15.97
CA PRO A 127 6.48 -1.80 15.87
C PRO A 127 7.06 -2.09 14.49
N LEU A 128 6.70 -1.33 13.46
CA LEU A 128 7.05 -1.61 12.05
C LEU A 128 8.32 -0.88 11.59
N TYR A 129 8.71 0.21 12.25
CA TYR A 129 9.92 0.94 11.90
C TYR A 129 11.14 0.01 11.98
N PRO A 130 12.01 0.01 10.96
CA PRO A 130 13.19 -0.86 10.94
C PRO A 130 14.11 -0.57 12.12
N CYS A 131 14.80 -1.60 12.59
CA CYS A 131 15.87 -1.42 13.57
C CYS A 131 17.03 -0.66 12.91
N SER A 132 17.56 0.35 13.61
CA SER A 132 18.79 1.02 13.22
C SER A 132 19.97 0.04 13.30
N VAL A 133 20.83 0.05 12.29
CA VAL A 133 21.97 -0.88 12.19
C VAL A 133 23.26 -0.27 12.72
N ASP A 134 23.37 1.06 12.82
CA ASP A 134 24.59 1.73 13.26
C ASP A 134 24.29 2.99 14.10
N ASP A 135 24.99 3.11 15.23
CA ASP A 135 25.16 4.38 15.93
C ASP A 135 26.07 5.28 15.08
N VAL A 136 25.47 6.21 14.32
CA VAL A 136 26.24 7.36 13.84
C VAL A 136 26.73 8.09 15.08
N SER A 137 28.03 8.39 15.16
CA SER A 137 28.78 8.78 16.37
C SER A 137 28.22 9.92 17.26
N PHE A 138 27.12 10.57 16.85
CA PHE A 138 26.49 11.68 17.55
C PHE A 138 25.00 11.46 17.88
N VAL A 139 24.36 10.39 17.40
CA VAL A 139 22.92 10.14 17.61
C VAL A 139 22.64 8.65 17.85
N THR A 140 21.99 8.35 18.97
CA THR A 140 21.46 7.00 19.26
C THR A 140 20.08 6.85 18.60
N PHE A 141 19.96 5.89 17.69
CA PHE A 141 18.70 5.60 16.97
C PHE A 141 17.95 4.38 17.53
N GLU A 142 18.53 3.71 18.52
CA GLU A 142 17.97 2.50 19.11
C GLU A 142 16.77 2.78 20.03
N ARG A 143 15.90 1.77 20.16
CA ARG A 143 14.70 1.77 21.02
C ARG A 143 14.84 0.65 22.05
N PRO A 144 15.61 0.86 23.14
CA PRO A 144 15.95 -0.19 24.09
C PRO A 144 14.73 -0.77 24.81
N GLU A 145 13.65 0.01 24.92
CA GLU A 145 12.41 -0.41 25.58
C GLU A 145 11.74 -1.60 24.87
N LEU A 146 11.92 -1.71 23.55
CA LEU A 146 11.35 -2.79 22.75
C LEU A 146 12.17 -4.09 22.79
N GLN A 147 13.38 -4.05 23.37
CA GLN A 147 14.30 -5.20 23.44
C GLN A 147 14.27 -5.89 24.82
N MET A 148 13.59 -5.32 25.80
CA MET A 148 13.48 -5.90 27.14
C MET A 148 12.62 -7.18 27.10
N PHE A 149 13.17 -8.28 27.62
CA PHE A 149 12.44 -9.51 27.91
C PHE A 149 12.34 -9.66 29.43
N ILE A 150 11.13 -9.87 29.94
CA ILE A 150 10.85 -10.16 31.36
C ILE A 150 10.80 -11.67 31.58
#